data_AF-A0A3N5U6F5-F1
#
_entry.id   AF-A0A3N5U6F5-F1
#
_cell.length_a   1.000
_cell.length_b   1.000
_cell.length_c   1.000
_cell.angle_alpha   90.00
_cell.angle_beta   90.00
_cell.angle_gamma   90.00
#
_symmetry.space_group_name_H-M   'P 1'
#
loop_
_entity.id
_entity.type
_entity.pdbx_description
1 polymer ?
#
loop_
_entity_poly.entity_id
_entity_poly.type
_entity_poly.pdbx_seq_one_letter_code
_entity_poly.pdbx_strand_id
1 'polypeptide(L)'
;MKYELETIPVWEAYKKHGECPLCTLQKAAEENSRIYFTGDSIMDPDTRVQVNAKGFCFRHFEILFDAGHKLGVGLMAHTHLLDIIAGYRKLLCKKPFLGDKNAKIFAESLLGYFEKREKQCIFCERVEQTLQRYAFTIAYLWKTDADFKTAVASSKGFC
;
A
#
# COMPACT_ATOMS: atom_id res chain seq x y z
N MET A 1 8.15 -24.51 -4.80
CA MET A 1 6.75 -24.13 -4.51
C MET A 1 6.26 -23.19 -5.61
N LYS A 2 5.25 -23.62 -6.39
CA LYS A 2 4.31 -22.80 -7.20
C LYS A 2 4.86 -21.66 -8.10
N TYR A 3 5.93 -21.88 -8.86
CA TYR A 3 6.38 -20.87 -9.84
C TYR A 3 5.37 -20.62 -10.98
N GLU A 4 4.43 -21.54 -11.23
CA GLU A 4 3.48 -21.42 -12.36
C GLU A 4 2.31 -20.45 -12.12
N LEU A 5 1.85 -20.27 -10.88
CA LEU A 5 0.70 -19.38 -10.61
C LEU A 5 1.11 -17.89 -10.61
N GLU A 6 2.32 -17.58 -10.17
CA GLU A 6 2.82 -16.20 -10.10
C GLU A 6 3.30 -15.67 -11.46
N THR A 7 3.55 -16.56 -12.44
CA THR A 7 3.98 -16.18 -13.79
C THR A 7 2.80 -15.88 -14.71
N ILE A 8 1.59 -16.37 -14.42
CA ILE A 8 0.39 -16.11 -15.22
C ILE A 8 0.09 -14.62 -15.34
N PRO A 9 0.02 -13.82 -14.24
CA PRO A 9 -0.26 -12.39 -14.34
C PRO A 9 0.77 -11.65 -15.19
N VAL A 10 2.04 -12.05 -15.08
CA VAL A 10 3.13 -11.46 -15.86
C VAL A 10 2.95 -11.76 -17.34
N TRP A 11 2.71 -13.02 -17.72
CA TRP A 11 2.43 -13.40 -19.10
C TRP A 11 1.19 -12.70 -19.67
N GLU A 12 0.12 -12.57 -18.89
CA GLU A 12 -1.08 -11.83 -19.30
C GLU A 12 -0.80 -10.35 -19.55
N ALA A 13 0.07 -9.73 -18.74
CA ALA A 13 0.47 -8.34 -18.94
C ALA A 13 1.22 -8.14 -20.26
N TYR A 14 2.10 -9.07 -20.64
CA TYR A 14 2.80 -9.00 -21.94
C TYR A 14 1.85 -9.29 -23.13
N LYS A 15 0.86 -10.17 -22.96
CA LYS A 15 -0.15 -10.46 -24.00
C LYS A 15 -1.12 -9.31 -24.26
N LYS A 16 -1.34 -8.41 -23.28
CA LYS A 16 -2.19 -7.23 -23.45
C LYS A 16 -1.60 -6.16 -24.38
N HIS A 17 -0.36 -6.33 -24.86
CA HIS A 17 0.33 -5.40 -25.77
C HIS A 17 0.29 -3.92 -25.32
N GLY A 18 0.29 -3.69 -24.01
CA GLY A 18 0.35 -2.35 -23.43
C GLY A 18 1.74 -1.72 -23.57
N GLU A 19 1.84 -0.41 -23.30
CA GLU A 19 3.12 0.31 -23.35
C GLU A 19 4.11 -0.19 -22.30
N CYS A 20 3.66 -0.34 -21.05
CA CYS A 20 4.46 -0.87 -19.96
C CYS A 20 3.73 -2.03 -19.25
N PRO A 21 4.29 -3.26 -19.26
CA PRO A 21 3.72 -4.41 -18.56
C PRO A 21 3.61 -4.17 -17.05
N LEU A 22 4.60 -3.51 -16.43
CA LEU A 22 4.58 -3.19 -15.00
C LEU A 22 3.45 -2.21 -14.64
N CYS A 23 3.15 -1.21 -15.46
CA CYS A 23 2.02 -0.32 -15.23
C CYS A 23 0.68 -1.07 -15.30
N THR A 24 0.57 -2.05 -16.20
CA THR A 24 -0.64 -2.89 -16.30
C THR A 24 -0.80 -3.75 -15.05
N LEU A 25 0.30 -4.33 -14.57
CA LEU A 25 0.34 -5.09 -13.33
C LEU A 25 0.06 -4.22 -12.10
N GLN A 26 0.53 -2.97 -12.09
CA GLN A 26 0.23 -2.01 -11.02
C GLN A 26 -1.26 -1.74 -10.94
N LYS A 27 -1.92 -1.44 -12.07
CA LYS A 27 -3.37 -1.19 -12.11
C LYS A 27 -4.15 -2.42 -11.62
N ALA A 28 -3.73 -3.61 -12.02
CA ALA A 28 -4.33 -4.85 -11.53
C ALA A 28 -4.11 -5.06 -10.02
N ALA A 29 -2.91 -4.73 -9.50
CA ALA A 29 -2.61 -4.82 -8.07
C ALA A 29 -3.39 -3.79 -7.24
N GLU A 30 -3.56 -2.57 -7.75
CA GLU A 30 -4.40 -1.53 -7.14
C GLU A 30 -5.86 -1.99 -7.10
N GLU A 31 -6.40 -2.52 -8.20
CA GLU A 31 -7.78 -3.03 -8.25
C GLU A 31 -8.01 -4.21 -7.30
N ASN A 32 -7.08 -5.17 -7.25
CA ASN A 32 -7.15 -6.29 -6.32
C ASN A 32 -7.10 -5.82 -4.86
N SER A 33 -6.28 -4.80 -4.57
CA SER A 33 -6.21 -4.21 -3.23
C SER A 33 -7.49 -3.45 -2.88
N ARG A 34 -8.09 -2.75 -3.84
CA ARG A 34 -9.39 -2.10 -3.69
C ARG A 34 -10.45 -3.12 -3.32
N ILE A 35 -10.59 -4.20 -4.12
CA ILE A 35 -11.57 -5.27 -3.87
C ILE A 35 -11.35 -5.88 -2.48
N TYR A 36 -10.09 -6.18 -2.12
CA TYR A 36 -9.74 -6.70 -0.81
C TYR A 36 -10.26 -5.81 0.32
N PHE A 37 -9.83 -4.55 0.37
CA PHE A 37 -10.22 -3.60 1.43
C PHE A 37 -11.69 -3.16 1.38
N THR A 38 -12.42 -3.43 0.31
CA THR A 38 -13.87 -3.15 0.22
C THR A 38 -14.74 -4.39 0.49
N GLY A 39 -14.14 -5.58 0.47
CA GLY A 39 -14.83 -6.84 0.69
C GLY A 39 -14.81 -7.28 2.16
N ASP A 40 -14.95 -8.58 2.36
CA ASP A 40 -15.06 -9.19 3.70
C ASP A 40 -13.78 -9.07 4.53
N SER A 41 -12.63 -8.75 3.92
CA SER A 41 -11.39 -8.60 4.67
C SER A 41 -11.47 -7.47 5.69
N ILE A 42 -12.36 -6.48 5.56
CA ILE A 42 -12.56 -5.44 6.60
C ILE A 42 -12.99 -6.04 7.94
N MET A 43 -13.60 -7.22 7.93
CA MET A 43 -14.06 -7.90 9.14
C MET A 43 -12.98 -8.80 9.76
N ASP A 44 -11.86 -9.02 9.08
CA ASP A 44 -10.77 -9.83 9.58
C ASP A 44 -9.99 -9.09 10.69
N PRO A 45 -9.76 -9.71 11.86
CA PRO A 45 -9.06 -9.05 12.98
C PRO A 45 -7.64 -8.61 12.63
N ASP A 46 -6.90 -9.42 11.86
CA ASP A 46 -5.50 -9.14 11.56
C ASP A 46 -5.35 -7.94 10.63
N THR A 47 -6.21 -7.85 9.60
CA THR A 47 -6.27 -6.67 8.75
C THR A 47 -6.66 -5.41 9.51
N ARG A 48 -7.60 -5.49 10.47
CA ARG A 48 -7.98 -4.35 11.31
C ARG A 48 -6.82 -3.83 12.14
N VAL A 49 -6.04 -4.72 12.75
CA VAL A 49 -4.83 -4.33 13.51
C VAL A 49 -3.82 -3.62 12.60
N GLN A 50 -3.62 -4.12 11.38
CA GLN A 50 -2.69 -3.51 10.43
C GLN A 50 -3.19 -2.14 9.93
N VAL A 51 -4.48 -2.01 9.62
CA VAL A 51 -5.12 -0.76 9.19
C VAL A 51 -5.08 0.27 10.30
N ASN A 52 -5.35 -0.12 11.54
CA ASN A 52 -5.23 0.74 12.71
C ASN A 52 -3.80 1.29 12.89
N ALA A 53 -2.79 0.42 12.70
CA ALA A 53 -1.39 0.82 12.82
C ALA A 53 -0.92 1.76 11.71
N LYS A 54 -1.26 1.46 10.44
CA LYS A 54 -0.68 2.12 9.25
C LYS A 54 -1.62 3.12 8.59
N GLY A 55 -2.93 2.88 8.59
CA GLY A 55 -3.92 3.73 7.94
C GLY A 55 -3.85 3.72 6.40
N PHE A 56 -4.55 4.69 5.81
CA PHE A 56 -4.60 4.94 4.37
C PHE A 56 -4.12 6.37 4.07
N CYS A 57 -3.39 6.56 2.97
CA CYS A 57 -3.09 7.90 2.49
C CYS A 57 -4.34 8.53 1.86
N PHE A 58 -4.33 9.86 1.72
CA PHE A 58 -5.45 10.62 1.17
C PHE A 58 -5.96 10.05 -0.17
N ARG A 59 -5.05 9.78 -1.12
CA ARG A 59 -5.37 9.21 -2.44
C ARG A 59 -6.09 7.87 -2.34
N HIS A 60 -5.58 6.95 -1.52
CA HIS A 60 -6.18 5.61 -1.41
C HIS A 60 -7.45 5.62 -0.57
N PHE A 61 -7.59 6.56 0.37
CA PHE A 61 -8.82 6.76 1.10
C PHE A 61 -9.96 7.20 0.16
N GLU A 62 -9.69 8.13 -0.77
CA GLU A 62 -10.65 8.56 -1.79
C GLU A 62 -11.09 7.38 -2.69
N ILE A 63 -10.14 6.59 -3.20
CA ILE A 63 -10.43 5.39 -3.99
C ILE A 63 -11.33 4.40 -3.23
N LEU A 64 -11.06 4.18 -1.94
CA LEU A 64 -11.86 3.26 -1.12
C LEU A 64 -13.24 3.84 -0.78
N PHE A 65 -13.34 5.16 -0.60
CA PHE A 65 -14.60 5.84 -0.32
C PHE A 65 -15.56 5.75 -1.51
N ASP A 66 -15.04 5.91 -2.73
CA ASP A 66 -15.81 5.83 -3.97
C ASP A 66 -16.19 4.40 -4.34
N ALA A 67 -15.44 3.41 -3.86
CA ALA A 67 -15.65 1.99 -4.14
C ALA A 67 -16.93 1.36 -3.53
N GLY A 68 -17.72 2.11 -2.75
CA GLY A 68 -19.10 1.77 -2.38
C GLY A 68 -19.31 1.20 -0.97
N HIS A 69 -18.31 0.57 -0.34
CA HIS A 69 -18.45 0.00 1.01
C HIS A 69 -18.16 1.03 2.12
N LYS A 70 -18.95 2.11 2.15
CA LYS A 70 -18.76 3.29 3.01
C LYS A 70 -18.72 2.98 4.50
N LEU A 71 -19.52 2.01 4.96
CA LEU A 71 -19.56 1.63 6.37
C LEU A 71 -18.23 1.02 6.83
N GLY A 72 -17.67 0.10 6.05
CA GLY A 72 -16.40 -0.53 6.39
C GLY A 72 -15.24 0.45 6.38
N VAL A 73 -15.19 1.32 5.36
CA VAL A 73 -14.18 2.39 5.27
C VAL A 73 -14.32 3.37 6.43
N GLY A 74 -15.55 3.75 6.80
CA GLY A 74 -15.82 4.60 7.95
C GLY A 74 -15.37 3.99 9.28
N LEU A 75 -15.62 2.68 9.48
CA LEU A 75 -15.17 1.98 10.69
C LEU A 75 -13.64 1.95 10.79
N MET A 76 -12.95 1.62 9.69
CA MET A 76 -11.49 1.61 9.62
C MET A 76 -10.89 3.00 9.89
N ALA A 77 -11.48 4.05 9.30
CA ALA A 77 -11.07 5.42 9.55
C ALA A 77 -11.29 5.81 11.01
N HIS A 78 -12.43 5.44 11.59
CA HIS A 78 -12.76 5.74 12.97
C HIS A 78 -11.75 5.12 13.95
N THR A 79 -11.47 3.82 13.82
CA THR A 79 -10.52 3.13 14.70
C THR A 79 -9.10 3.66 14.54
N HIS A 80 -8.67 3.94 13.30
CA HIS A 80 -7.36 4.55 13.05
C HIS A 80 -7.24 5.95 13.67
N LEU A 81 -8.28 6.79 13.57
CA LEU A 81 -8.30 8.11 14.20
C LEU A 81 -8.24 8.03 15.73
N LEU A 82 -8.93 7.06 16.34
CA LEU A 82 -8.84 6.82 17.78
C LEU A 82 -7.40 6.46 18.20
N ASP A 83 -6.69 5.65 17.43
CA ASP A 83 -5.29 5.30 17.69
C ASP A 83 -4.34 6.49 17.52
N ILE A 84 -4.59 7.37 16.55
CA ILE A 84 -3.86 8.64 16.40
C ILE A 84 -4.08 9.51 17.64
N ILE A 85 -5.33 9.68 18.08
CA ILE A 85 -5.67 10.49 19.26
C ILE A 85 -5.02 9.89 20.51
N ALA A 86 -5.03 8.56 20.67
CA ALA A 86 -4.40 7.88 21.80
C ALA A 86 -2.87 8.10 21.82
N GLY A 87 -2.21 7.99 20.67
CA GLY A 87 -0.78 8.28 20.54
C GLY A 87 -0.45 9.74 20.80
N TYR A 88 -1.25 10.66 20.25
CA TYR A 88 -1.12 12.09 20.49
C TYR A 88 -1.28 12.46 21.98
N ARG A 89 -2.27 11.90 22.66
CA ARG A 89 -2.46 12.09 24.12
C ARG A 89 -1.24 11.61 24.92
N LYS A 90 -0.65 10.46 24.56
CA LYS A 90 0.58 9.95 25.21
C LYS A 90 1.76 10.91 25.04
N LEU A 91 1.88 11.57 23.89
CA LEU A 91 2.90 12.60 23.66
C LEU A 91 2.61 13.86 24.48
N LEU A 92 1.35 14.32 24.52
CA LEU A 92 0.94 15.47 25.32
C LEU A 92 1.14 15.29 26.84
N CYS A 93 1.08 14.07 27.36
CA CYS A 93 1.39 13.84 28.78
C CYS A 93 2.87 14.19 29.13
N LYS A 94 3.76 14.30 28.13
CA LYS A 94 5.17 14.68 28.32
C LYS A 94 5.43 16.19 28.17
N LYS A 95 4.40 17.03 28.33
CA LYS A 95 4.48 18.49 28.16
C LYS A 95 5.69 19.10 28.88
N PRO A 96 6.60 19.79 28.18
CA PRO A 96 7.53 20.70 28.85
C PRO A 96 6.78 21.93 29.37
N PHE A 97 7.24 22.48 30.50
CA PHE A 97 6.67 23.67 31.11
C PHE A 97 6.86 24.89 30.17
N LEU A 98 5.88 25.80 30.12
CA LEU A 98 5.92 27.01 29.29
C LEU A 98 7.15 27.85 29.63
N GLY A 99 8.14 27.90 28.72
CA GLY A 99 9.38 28.68 28.86
C GLY A 99 10.68 27.89 28.63
N ASP A 100 10.59 26.57 28.45
CA ASP A 100 11.77 25.71 28.41
C ASP A 100 12.32 25.46 26.98
N LYS A 101 13.65 25.32 26.84
CA LYS A 101 14.33 24.95 25.58
C LYS A 101 13.82 23.62 24.99
N ASN A 102 13.16 22.83 25.83
CA ASN A 102 12.51 21.56 25.51
C ASN A 102 11.24 21.68 24.65
N ALA A 103 10.68 22.89 24.47
CA ALA A 103 9.52 23.10 23.58
C ALA A 103 9.83 22.76 22.11
N LYS A 104 11.07 23.04 21.65
CA LYS A 104 11.50 22.71 20.29
C LYS A 104 11.59 21.19 20.07
N ILE A 105 12.18 20.47 21.01
CA ILE A 105 12.29 18.99 20.97
C ILE A 105 10.90 18.35 20.99
N PHE A 106 9.98 18.90 21.79
CA PHE A 106 8.59 18.44 21.81
C PHE A 106 7.91 18.65 20.45
N ALA A 107 8.05 19.84 19.85
CA ALA A 107 7.50 20.12 18.52
C ALA A 107 8.08 19.19 17.44
N GLU A 108 9.39 18.94 17.44
CA GLU A 108 10.05 17.99 16.54
C GLU A 108 9.54 16.55 16.74
N SER A 109 9.34 16.12 17.99
CA SER A 109 8.78 14.80 18.29
C SER A 109 7.34 14.63 17.79
N LEU A 110 6.56 15.71 17.83
CA LEU A 110 5.19 15.73 17.38
C LEU A 110 5.10 15.74 15.85
N LEU A 111 5.92 16.56 15.19
CA LEU A 111 6.05 16.57 13.74
C LEU A 111 6.49 15.20 13.23
N GLY A 112 7.53 14.61 13.84
CA GLY A 112 8.00 13.28 13.48
C GLY A 112 6.94 12.18 13.67
N TYR A 113 6.06 12.32 14.67
CA TYR A 113 4.93 11.41 14.85
C TYR A 113 3.94 11.48 13.68
N PHE A 114 3.55 12.68 13.26
CA PHE A 114 2.62 12.87 12.14
C PHE A 114 3.24 12.49 10.79
N GLU A 115 4.47 12.93 10.52
CA GLU A 115 5.19 12.60 9.28
C GLU A 115 5.34 11.08 9.09
N LYS A 116 5.64 10.36 10.18
CA LYS A 116 5.76 8.90 10.12
C LYS A 116 4.43 8.25 9.73
N ARG A 117 3.30 8.76 10.23
CA ARG A 117 1.98 8.21 9.92
C ARG A 117 1.50 8.59 8.53
N GLU A 118 1.78 9.80 8.08
CA GLU A 118 1.46 10.24 6.71
C GLU A 118 2.14 9.36 5.66
N LYS A 119 3.39 8.94 5.93
CA LYS A 119 4.17 8.05 5.05
C LYS A 119 3.75 6.58 5.13
N GLN A 120 2.85 6.22 6.05
CA GLN A 120 2.37 4.86 6.20
C GLN A 120 1.02 4.72 5.51
N CYS A 121 0.95 3.78 4.58
CA CYS A 121 -0.31 3.40 3.96
C CYS A 121 -0.27 1.92 3.64
N ILE A 122 -1.16 1.15 4.26
CA ILE A 122 -1.24 -0.29 4.05
C ILE A 122 -1.56 -0.64 2.59
N PHE A 123 -2.34 0.22 1.91
CA PHE A 123 -2.66 0.06 0.50
C PHE A 123 -1.43 0.25 -0.39
N CYS A 124 -0.68 1.35 -0.20
CA CYS A 124 0.58 1.60 -0.93
C CYS A 124 1.55 0.43 -0.75
N GLU A 125 1.76 0.01 0.49
CA GLU A 125 2.69 -1.06 0.82
C GLU A 125 2.29 -2.38 0.18
N ARG A 126 0.99 -2.71 0.14
CA ARG A 126 0.51 -3.92 -0.53
C ARG A 126 0.78 -3.88 -2.02
N VAL A 127 0.46 -2.76 -2.68
CA VAL A 127 0.72 -2.56 -4.12
C VAL A 127 2.21 -2.66 -4.41
N GLU A 128 3.05 -2.01 -3.61
CA GLU A 128 4.50 -2.02 -3.76
C GLU A 128 5.08 -3.44 -3.59
N GLN A 129 4.67 -4.17 -2.55
CA GLN A 129 5.09 -5.56 -2.33
C GLN A 129 4.68 -6.48 -3.47
N THR A 130 3.48 -6.29 -4.03
CA THR A 130 3.01 -7.06 -5.19
C THR A 130 3.82 -6.73 -6.45
N LEU A 131 4.11 -5.44 -6.68
CA LEU A 131 4.96 -5.02 -7.80
C LEU A 131 6.39 -5.52 -7.70
N GLN A 132 6.99 -5.51 -6.51
CA GLN A 132 8.34 -6.04 -6.28
C GLN A 132 8.40 -7.54 -6.62
N ARG A 133 7.36 -8.31 -6.25
CA ARG A 133 7.26 -9.73 -6.63
C ARG A 133 7.17 -9.89 -8.14
N TYR A 134 6.31 -9.11 -8.82
CA TYR A 134 6.22 -9.18 -10.27
C TYR A 134 7.52 -8.78 -10.97
N ALA A 135 8.23 -7.76 -10.48
CA ALA A 135 9.54 -7.38 -11.01
C ALA A 135 10.56 -8.53 -10.87
N PHE A 136 10.56 -9.22 -9.71
CA PHE A 136 11.38 -10.42 -9.52
C PHE A 136 10.99 -11.53 -10.50
N THR A 137 9.71 -11.80 -10.67
CA THR A 137 9.22 -12.83 -11.60
C THR A 137 9.58 -12.50 -13.05
N ILE A 138 9.52 -11.23 -13.47
CA ILE A 138 9.98 -10.78 -14.79
C ILE A 138 11.46 -11.07 -14.97
N ALA A 139 12.30 -10.69 -13.99
CA ALA A 139 13.74 -10.95 -14.06
C ALA A 139 14.07 -12.45 -14.08
N TYR A 140 13.33 -13.24 -13.30
CA TYR A 140 13.45 -14.70 -13.27
C TYR A 140 13.09 -15.31 -14.64
N LEU A 141 11.90 -15.00 -15.17
CA LEU A 141 11.44 -15.48 -16.48
C LEU A 141 12.38 -15.04 -17.61
N TRP A 142 12.89 -13.81 -17.56
CA TRP A 142 13.87 -13.35 -18.53
C TRP A 142 15.16 -14.18 -18.48
N LYS A 143 15.56 -14.72 -17.33
CA LYS A 143 16.74 -15.58 -17.23
C LYS A 143 16.44 -17.02 -17.69
N THR A 144 15.27 -17.56 -17.34
CA THR A 144 14.96 -19.00 -17.46
C THR A 144 14.22 -19.39 -18.72
N ASP A 145 13.44 -18.48 -19.34
CA ASP A 145 12.52 -18.79 -20.43
C ASP A 145 12.93 -18.04 -21.72
N ALA A 146 13.16 -18.79 -22.79
CA ALA A 146 13.53 -18.25 -24.09
C ALA A 146 12.36 -17.55 -24.80
N ASP A 147 11.13 -18.04 -24.63
CA ASP A 147 9.93 -17.45 -25.21
C ASP A 147 9.58 -16.14 -24.50
N PHE A 148 9.88 -16.06 -23.20
CA PHE A 148 9.71 -14.80 -22.48
C PHE A 148 10.69 -13.73 -22.97
N LYS A 149 11.94 -14.09 -23.34
CA LYS A 149 12.89 -13.13 -23.91
C LYS A 149 12.39 -12.54 -25.22
N THR A 150 11.78 -13.35 -26.09
CA THR A 150 11.22 -12.86 -27.36
C THR A 150 9.96 -12.02 -27.12
N ALA A 151 9.12 -12.38 -26.16
CA ALA A 151 7.98 -11.57 -25.73
C ALA A 151 8.41 -10.20 -25.17
N VAL A 152 9.49 -10.15 -24.38
CA VAL A 152 10.06 -8.90 -23.89
C VAL A 152 10.64 -8.07 -25.02
N ALA A 153 11.39 -8.68 -25.94
CA ALA A 153 12.00 -7.98 -27.07
C ALA A 153 10.97 -7.41 -28.07
N SER A 154 9.81 -8.07 -28.20
CA SER A 154 8.68 -7.59 -29.02
C SER A 154 7.77 -6.59 -28.29
N SER A 155 7.93 -6.43 -26.98
CA SER A 155 7.19 -5.46 -26.20
C SER A 155 7.71 -4.03 -26.41
N LYS A 156 6.89 -3.03 -26.05
CA LYS A 156 7.30 -1.60 -26.10
C LYS A 156 8.26 -1.20 -24.97
N GLY A 157 8.59 -2.12 -24.07
CA GLY A 157 9.52 -1.91 -22.97
C GLY A 157 8.84 -1.49 -21.65
N PHE A 158 9.60 -0.78 -20.82
CA PHE A 158 9.15 -0.22 -19.54
C PHE A 158 9.19 1.30 -19.61
N CYS A 159 8.26 1.97 -18.92
CA CYS A 159 8.21 3.43 -18.81
C CYS A 159 9.28 3.98 -17.85
#